data_AF-T0QFU7-F1
#
_entry.id   AF-T0QFU7-F1
#
_cell.length_a   1.000
_cell.length_b   1.000
_cell.length_c   1.000
_cell.angle_alpha   90.00
_cell.angle_beta   90.00
_cell.angle_gamma   90.00
#
_symmetry.space_group_name_H-M   'P 1'
#
loop_
_entity.id
_entity.type
_entity.pdbx_description
1 polymer ?
#
loop_
_entity_poly.entity_id
_entity_poly.type
_entity_poly.pdbx_seq_one_letter_code
_entity_poly.pdbx_strand_id
1 'polypeptide(L)'
;METRSCPSMDELHGLARVMGMKYFRHLSKLELHQALQRQMQHAKRAHASAVGKSKKKKRKKGKKTKAKYWWRKTTKTAKASSGLNTVDPIMLTELGPHTFRFARPNGTIVVYNIESLVQYILATGDFSEPETRLPFPDAMLTQLDAEAKAAGLELGSVAAAKQDKAAFEQLKIKRDGLLGLERCAGEVVTEMLEVIEDDDGEEGEMRLVMEIFPNFADLYSQLKMNDAAYAAQCHKHFVEYLQGPPNRPTIDESGLYHIVLDFMAQTAAGPSHHRPYA
;
A
#
# COMPACT_ATOMS: atom_id res chain seq x y z
N MET A 1 7.97 23.33 -15.76
CA MET A 1 8.12 22.96 -17.18
C MET A 1 8.67 21.54 -17.22
N GLU A 2 7.82 20.53 -17.39
CA GLU A 2 8.29 19.16 -17.54
C GLU A 2 8.96 19.00 -18.92
N THR A 3 10.27 18.82 -18.93
CA THR A 3 11.01 18.40 -20.11
C THR A 3 10.63 16.95 -20.40
N ARG A 4 9.66 16.78 -21.30
CA ARG A 4 9.27 15.45 -21.81
C ARG A 4 10.51 14.78 -22.39
N SER A 5 11.02 13.77 -21.69
CA SER A 5 12.14 12.97 -22.15
C SER A 5 11.83 12.40 -23.55
N CYS A 6 12.61 12.80 -24.55
CA CYS A 6 12.48 12.29 -25.91
C CYS A 6 13.04 10.86 -25.95
N PRO A 7 12.25 9.84 -26.35
CA PRO A 7 12.68 8.44 -26.34
C PRO A 7 13.98 8.24 -27.11
N SER A 8 14.80 7.28 -26.66
CA SER A 8 16.03 6.89 -27.36
C SER A 8 15.70 6.17 -28.69
N MET A 9 16.67 6.08 -29.62
CA MET A 9 16.46 5.35 -30.88
C MET A 9 16.18 3.85 -30.65
N ASP A 10 16.81 3.26 -29.65
CA ASP A 10 16.62 1.85 -29.31
C ASP A 10 15.22 1.59 -28.74
N GLU A 11 14.70 2.51 -27.94
CA GLU A 11 13.31 2.47 -27.46
C GLU A 11 12.31 2.55 -28.62
N LEU A 12 12.55 3.45 -29.59
CA LEU A 12 11.69 3.56 -30.77
C LEU A 12 11.75 2.31 -31.64
N HIS A 13 12.92 1.69 -31.80
CA HIS A 13 13.05 0.41 -32.50
C HIS A 13 12.37 -0.76 -31.76
N GLY A 14 12.44 -0.77 -30.43
CA GLY A 14 11.72 -1.72 -29.58
C GLY A 14 10.21 -1.59 -29.75
N LEU A 15 9.69 -0.36 -29.66
CA LEU A 15 8.28 -0.03 -29.88
C LEU A 15 7.81 -0.44 -31.29
N ALA A 16 8.60 -0.15 -32.32
CA ALA A 16 8.26 -0.52 -33.70
C ALA A 16 8.16 -2.04 -33.90
N ARG A 17 9.00 -2.82 -33.20
CA ARG A 17 8.93 -4.30 -33.21
C ARG A 17 7.67 -4.81 -32.53
N VAL A 18 7.32 -4.25 -31.36
CA VAL A 18 6.10 -4.61 -30.61
C VAL A 18 4.83 -4.25 -31.40
N MET A 19 4.85 -3.12 -32.09
CA MET A 19 3.73 -2.67 -32.94
C MET A 19 3.69 -3.36 -34.31
N GLY A 20 4.60 -4.30 -34.59
CA GLY A 20 4.63 -5.07 -35.83
C GLY A 20 4.92 -4.24 -37.09
N MET A 21 5.58 -3.09 -36.95
CA MET A 21 6.01 -2.28 -38.10
C MET A 21 7.05 -3.06 -38.91
N LYS A 22 6.90 -3.04 -40.25
CA LYS A 22 7.90 -3.57 -41.18
C LYS A 22 8.70 -2.41 -41.75
N TYR A 23 10.00 -2.63 -41.98
CA TYR A 23 10.90 -1.65 -42.62
C TYR A 23 11.02 -0.30 -41.89
N PHE A 24 11.37 -0.31 -40.60
CA PHE A 24 11.54 0.91 -39.81
C PHE A 24 13.01 1.28 -39.50
N ARG A 25 13.96 0.39 -39.81
CA ARG A 25 15.39 0.56 -39.45
C ARG A 25 16.10 1.69 -40.20
N HIS A 26 15.57 2.13 -41.34
CA HIS A 26 16.16 3.17 -42.18
C HIS A 26 15.49 4.55 -41.96
N LEU A 27 14.50 4.63 -41.08
CA LEU A 27 13.79 5.87 -40.78
C LEU A 27 14.61 6.72 -39.81
N SER A 28 14.64 8.03 -40.04
CA SER A 28 15.23 8.95 -39.08
C SER A 28 14.42 8.97 -37.78
N LYS A 29 15.05 9.40 -36.67
CA LYS A 29 14.42 9.44 -35.33
C LYS A 29 13.06 10.13 -35.34
N LEU A 30 12.97 11.24 -36.07
CA LEU A 30 11.75 12.04 -36.18
C LEU A 30 10.66 11.30 -36.97
N GLU A 31 11.01 10.70 -38.10
CA GLU A 31 10.08 9.94 -38.95
C GLU A 31 9.55 8.70 -38.22
N LEU A 32 10.42 7.97 -37.53
CA LEU A 32 10.06 6.79 -36.75
C LEU A 32 9.11 7.16 -35.60
N HIS A 33 9.40 8.26 -34.89
CA HIS A 33 8.55 8.75 -33.82
C HIS A 33 7.15 9.16 -34.33
N GLN A 34 7.06 9.89 -35.44
CA GLN A 34 5.79 10.27 -36.04
C GLN A 34 5.00 9.07 -36.56
N ALA A 35 5.68 8.09 -37.17
CA ALA A 35 5.04 6.88 -37.67
C ALA A 35 4.44 6.04 -36.52
N LEU A 36 5.18 5.88 -35.42
CA LEU A 36 4.70 5.19 -34.21
C LEU A 36 3.49 5.90 -33.58
N GLN A 37 3.54 7.23 -33.46
CA GLN A 37 2.41 8.01 -32.95
C GLN A 37 1.15 7.82 -33.79
N ARG A 38 1.27 7.87 -35.13
CA ARG A 38 0.14 7.62 -36.05
C ARG A 38 -0.42 6.22 -35.85
N GLN A 39 0.43 5.20 -35.78
CA GLN A 39 -0.01 3.82 -35.60
C GLN A 39 -0.69 3.61 -34.24
N MET A 40 -0.21 4.25 -33.16
CA MET A 40 -0.86 4.21 -31.85
C MET A 40 -2.25 4.86 -31.88
N GLN A 41 -2.39 5.99 -32.58
CA GLN A 41 -3.69 6.63 -32.75
C GLN A 41 -4.66 5.76 -33.57
N HIS A 42 -4.18 5.08 -34.61
CA HIS A 42 -4.98 4.11 -35.36
C HIS A 42 -5.39 2.91 -34.49
N ALA A 43 -4.50 2.36 -33.67
CA ALA A 43 -4.81 1.28 -32.75
C ALA A 43 -5.84 1.71 -31.69
N LYS A 44 -5.71 2.91 -31.13
CA LYS A 44 -6.68 3.49 -30.19
C LYS A 44 -8.05 3.70 -30.84
N ARG A 45 -8.10 4.21 -32.09
CA ARG A 45 -9.34 4.38 -32.85
C ARG A 45 -9.98 3.04 -33.22
N ALA A 46 -9.20 2.04 -33.62
CA ALA A 46 -9.67 0.68 -33.89
C ALA A 46 -10.28 0.06 -32.63
N HIS A 47 -9.60 0.16 -31.49
CA HIS A 47 -10.11 -0.31 -30.20
C HIS A 47 -11.41 0.41 -29.79
N ALA A 48 -11.47 1.74 -29.91
CA ALA A 48 -12.68 2.52 -29.64
C ALA A 48 -13.85 2.12 -30.56
N SER A 49 -13.58 1.85 -31.83
CA SER A 49 -14.59 1.39 -32.80
C SER A 49 -15.08 -0.04 -32.52
N ALA A 50 -14.22 -0.93 -32.02
CA ALA A 50 -14.57 -2.29 -31.61
C ALA A 50 -15.45 -2.28 -30.35
N VAL A 51 -15.12 -1.42 -29.38
CA VAL A 51 -15.93 -1.20 -28.17
C VAL A 51 -17.29 -0.58 -28.55
N GLY A 52 -17.34 0.38 -29.49
CA GLY A 52 -18.56 0.99 -30.00
C GLY A 52 -19.49 0.03 -30.76
N LYS A 53 -18.93 -0.87 -31.59
CA LYS A 53 -19.70 -1.91 -32.30
C LYS A 53 -20.23 -3.01 -31.36
N SER A 54 -19.55 -3.27 -30.24
CA SER A 54 -20.03 -4.22 -29.21
C SER A 54 -21.30 -3.74 -28.49
N LYS A 55 -21.49 -2.42 -28.33
CA LYS A 55 -22.69 -1.83 -27.71
C LYS A 55 -23.94 -1.89 -28.60
N LYS A 56 -23.80 -1.87 -29.93
CA LYS A 56 -24.95 -1.76 -30.86
C LYS A 56 -25.54 -3.11 -31.30
N LYS A 57 -24.85 -4.24 -31.08
CA LYS A 57 -25.31 -5.59 -31.46
C LYS A 57 -25.95 -6.40 -30.32
N LYS A 58 -26.22 -5.77 -29.16
CA LYS A 58 -26.85 -6.40 -27.98
C LYS A 58 -28.32 -5.98 -27.81
N ARG A 59 -29.08 -5.93 -28.91
CA ARG A 59 -30.56 -5.84 -28.92
C ARG A 59 -31.11 -6.76 -30.02
N LYS A 60 -30.99 -8.08 -29.82
CA LYS A 60 -31.94 -9.11 -30.29
C LYS A 60 -31.42 -10.51 -29.95
N LYS A 61 -32.34 -11.33 -29.46
CA LYS A 61 -32.27 -12.77 -29.12
C LYS A 61 -31.46 -13.15 -27.88
N GLY A 62 -32.22 -13.59 -26.88
CA GLY A 62 -31.73 -14.21 -25.67
C GLY A 62 -30.92 -15.47 -25.93
N LYS A 63 -29.80 -15.57 -25.22
CA LYS A 63 -29.30 -16.77 -24.58
C LYS A 63 -28.45 -16.27 -23.42
N LYS A 64 -28.91 -16.54 -22.19
CA LYS A 64 -28.16 -16.24 -20.96
C LYS A 64 -26.91 -17.12 -20.94
N THR A 65 -25.84 -16.71 -21.60
CA THR A 65 -24.49 -17.22 -21.29
C THR A 65 -24.07 -16.55 -19.98
N LYS A 66 -24.42 -17.20 -18.86
CA LYS A 66 -23.80 -16.93 -17.56
C LYS A 66 -22.29 -17.03 -17.79
N ALA A 67 -21.58 -15.90 -17.74
CA ALA A 67 -20.13 -15.92 -17.60
C ALA A 67 -19.84 -16.76 -16.34
N LYS A 68 -19.30 -17.96 -16.53
CA LYS A 68 -18.91 -18.85 -15.43
C LYS A 68 -17.67 -18.23 -14.80
N TYR A 69 -17.86 -17.31 -13.85
CA TYR A 69 -16.77 -16.82 -13.02
C TYR A 69 -16.04 -18.02 -12.42
N TRP A 70 -14.71 -18.04 -12.48
CA TRP A 70 -13.90 -19.19 -12.05
C TRP A 70 -14.16 -19.53 -10.58
N TRP A 71 -14.43 -18.53 -9.75
CA TRP A 71 -14.75 -18.67 -8.32
C TRP A 71 -16.10 -19.36 -8.05
N ARG A 72 -17.02 -19.38 -9.03
CA ARG A 72 -18.39 -19.92 -8.88
C ARG A 72 -18.50 -21.40 -9.26
N LYS A 73 -17.40 -22.05 -9.69
CA LYS A 73 -17.36 -23.45 -10.15
C LYS A 73 -17.26 -24.49 -9.02
N THR A 74 -17.19 -24.08 -7.75
CA THR A 74 -16.81 -24.98 -6.64
C THR A 74 -17.96 -25.69 -5.94
N THR A 75 -19.21 -25.59 -6.41
CA THR A 75 -20.36 -26.32 -5.81
C THR A 75 -20.52 -27.76 -6.31
N LYS A 76 -19.65 -28.27 -7.19
CA LYS A 76 -19.66 -29.69 -7.59
C LYS A 76 -18.36 -30.36 -7.18
N THR A 77 -18.42 -31.09 -6.07
CA THR A 77 -17.63 -32.30 -5.73
C THR A 77 -16.43 -32.52 -6.65
N ALA A 78 -15.34 -31.79 -6.40
CA ALA A 78 -14.05 -32.07 -6.98
C ALA A 78 -13.14 -32.59 -5.86
N LYS A 79 -12.62 -33.78 -6.12
CA LYS A 79 -11.80 -34.62 -5.26
C LYS A 79 -10.49 -33.90 -4.88
N ALA A 80 -10.04 -34.12 -3.65
CA ALA A 80 -8.82 -33.64 -2.99
C ALA A 80 -8.85 -32.20 -2.48
N SER A 81 -9.28 -32.05 -1.22
CA SER A 81 -8.84 -30.98 -0.33
C SER A 81 -7.33 -31.12 -0.10
N SER A 82 -6.51 -30.56 -0.99
CA SER A 82 -5.16 -30.17 -0.59
C SER A 82 -5.31 -29.15 0.54
N GLY A 83 -4.71 -29.45 1.70
CA GLY A 83 -4.93 -28.82 3.01
C GLY A 83 -5.51 -27.42 2.98
N LEU A 84 -6.75 -27.28 3.46
CA LEU A 84 -7.27 -25.97 3.83
C LEU A 84 -6.40 -25.44 4.98
N ASN A 85 -6.10 -24.16 4.97
CA ASN A 85 -5.43 -23.53 6.08
C ASN A 85 -6.30 -23.65 7.35
N THR A 86 -5.66 -23.88 8.48
CA THR A 86 -6.29 -23.95 9.81
C THR A 86 -6.25 -22.63 10.56
N VAL A 87 -5.39 -21.72 10.08
CA VAL A 87 -5.10 -20.41 10.66
C VAL A 87 -5.51 -19.34 9.67
N ASP A 88 -6.14 -18.28 10.17
CA ASP A 88 -6.47 -17.09 9.43
C ASP A 88 -5.19 -16.38 8.94
N PRO A 89 -5.01 -16.19 7.62
CA PRO A 89 -3.80 -15.58 7.12
C PRO A 89 -3.61 -14.10 7.48
N ILE A 90 -4.66 -13.39 7.93
CA ILE A 90 -4.57 -11.97 8.30
C ILE A 90 -4.06 -11.83 9.73
N MET A 91 -4.75 -12.46 10.68
CA MET A 91 -4.47 -12.31 12.12
C MET A 91 -3.53 -13.39 12.67
N LEU A 92 -3.22 -14.41 11.87
CA LEU A 92 -2.43 -15.58 12.27
C LEU A 92 -3.01 -16.33 13.49
N THR A 93 -4.34 -16.26 13.66
CA THR A 93 -5.11 -16.94 14.71
C THR A 93 -5.91 -18.10 14.14
N GLU A 94 -6.39 -19.01 14.99
CA GLU A 94 -7.23 -20.13 14.54
C GLU A 94 -8.50 -19.64 13.81
N LEU A 95 -8.95 -20.41 12.83
CA LEU A 95 -10.21 -20.13 12.14
C LEU A 95 -11.39 -20.29 13.10
N GLY A 96 -12.20 -19.25 13.20
CA GLY A 96 -13.40 -19.18 14.02
C GLY A 96 -14.63 -19.80 13.34
N PRO A 97 -15.82 -19.58 13.93
CA PRO A 97 -17.07 -20.15 13.44
C PRO A 97 -17.57 -19.53 12.12
N HIS A 98 -17.09 -18.35 11.77
CA HIS A 98 -17.56 -17.56 10.64
C HIS A 98 -16.44 -17.35 9.63
N THR A 99 -16.40 -18.21 8.61
CA THR A 99 -15.30 -18.24 7.63
C THR A 99 -15.74 -17.94 6.20
N PHE A 100 -14.91 -17.24 5.46
CA PHE A 100 -15.09 -16.97 4.03
C PHE A 100 -14.09 -17.75 3.18
N ARG A 101 -14.52 -18.32 2.05
CA ARG A 101 -13.65 -19.13 1.17
C ARG A 101 -13.35 -18.40 -0.13
N PHE A 102 -12.07 -18.20 -0.44
CA PHE A 102 -11.63 -17.62 -1.70
C PHE A 102 -10.94 -18.66 -2.58
N ALA A 103 -11.44 -18.83 -3.81
CA ALA A 103 -10.88 -19.76 -4.79
C ALA A 103 -9.96 -19.02 -5.78
N ARG A 104 -8.68 -19.35 -5.76
CA ARG A 104 -7.65 -18.78 -6.62
C ARG A 104 -7.67 -19.42 -8.02
N PRO A 105 -7.17 -18.73 -9.08
CA PRO A 105 -7.16 -19.24 -10.45
C PRO A 105 -6.37 -20.55 -10.64
N ASN A 106 -5.37 -20.79 -9.81
CA ASN A 106 -4.57 -22.03 -9.76
C ASN A 106 -5.31 -23.22 -9.12
N GLY A 107 -6.53 -23.02 -8.61
CA GLY A 107 -7.34 -24.06 -7.97
C GLY A 107 -7.13 -24.19 -6.46
N THR A 108 -6.19 -23.47 -5.86
CA THR A 108 -6.03 -23.45 -4.38
C THR A 108 -7.14 -22.63 -3.74
N ILE A 109 -7.61 -23.07 -2.57
CA ILE A 109 -8.64 -22.37 -1.79
C ILE A 109 -8.02 -21.92 -0.47
N VAL A 110 -8.19 -20.65 -0.16
CA VAL A 110 -7.84 -20.08 1.13
C VAL A 110 -9.11 -19.74 1.90
N VAL A 111 -9.04 -19.85 3.22
CA VAL A 111 -10.13 -19.58 4.15
C VAL A 111 -9.72 -18.44 5.08
N TYR A 112 -10.58 -17.45 5.24
CA TYR A 112 -10.38 -16.32 6.15
C TYR A 112 -11.47 -16.30 7.20
N ASN A 113 -11.22 -15.72 8.38
CA ASN A 113 -12.32 -15.29 9.22
C ASN A 113 -13.03 -14.11 8.53
N ILE A 114 -14.36 -14.11 8.54
CA ILE A 114 -15.14 -13.04 7.90
C ILE A 114 -14.82 -11.70 8.56
N GLU A 115 -14.71 -11.69 9.88
CA GLU A 115 -14.45 -10.49 10.67
C GLU A 115 -13.12 -9.82 10.29
N SER A 116 -12.03 -10.57 10.32
CA SER A 116 -10.69 -10.06 9.99
C SER A 116 -10.61 -9.60 8.53
N LEU A 117 -11.21 -10.34 7.60
CA LEU A 117 -11.19 -10.01 6.18
C LEU A 117 -11.95 -8.70 5.91
N VAL A 118 -13.14 -8.53 6.49
CA VAL A 118 -13.92 -7.30 6.33
C VAL A 118 -13.23 -6.12 6.98
N GLN A 119 -12.75 -6.26 8.22
CA GLN A 119 -12.01 -5.21 8.92
C GLN A 119 -10.76 -4.81 8.14
N TYR A 120 -9.99 -5.76 7.61
CA TYR A 120 -8.83 -5.48 6.78
C TYR A 120 -9.18 -4.67 5.53
N ILE A 121 -10.20 -5.10 4.77
CA ILE A 121 -10.60 -4.39 3.53
C ILE A 121 -11.04 -2.97 3.86
N LEU A 122 -11.82 -2.78 4.93
CA LEU A 122 -12.30 -1.47 5.34
C LEU A 122 -11.21 -0.58 5.93
N ALA A 123 -10.24 -1.14 6.65
CA ALA A 123 -9.13 -0.38 7.22
C ALA A 123 -8.11 0.04 6.14
N THR A 124 -7.83 -0.84 5.19
CA THR A 124 -6.79 -0.61 4.18
C THR A 124 -7.31 0.05 2.91
N GLY A 125 -8.60 -0.10 2.61
CA GLY A 125 -9.18 0.27 1.32
C GLY A 125 -8.71 -0.60 0.15
N ASP A 126 -8.04 -1.73 0.40
CA ASP A 126 -7.62 -2.66 -0.65
C ASP A 126 -8.68 -3.75 -0.86
N PHE A 127 -9.37 -3.67 -2.00
CA PHE A 127 -10.41 -4.62 -2.40
C PHE A 127 -9.85 -5.82 -3.16
N SER A 128 -8.65 -6.25 -2.77
CA SER A 128 -7.93 -7.40 -3.32
C SER A 128 -7.64 -8.41 -2.22
N GLU A 129 -7.52 -9.67 -2.61
CA GLU A 129 -7.22 -10.74 -1.66
C GLU A 129 -5.83 -10.52 -1.03
N PRO A 130 -5.67 -10.63 0.31
CA PRO A 130 -4.47 -10.16 1.00
C PRO A 130 -3.14 -10.81 0.58
N GLU A 131 -3.13 -12.10 0.25
CA GLU A 131 -1.88 -12.83 -0.07
C GLU A 131 -1.47 -12.67 -1.53
N THR A 132 -2.41 -12.85 -2.44
CA THR A 132 -2.22 -12.94 -3.89
C THR A 132 -2.50 -11.62 -4.60
N ARG A 133 -3.10 -10.65 -3.91
CA ARG A 133 -3.52 -9.35 -4.44
C ARG A 133 -4.47 -9.48 -5.64
N LEU A 134 -5.20 -10.60 -5.72
CA LEU A 134 -6.20 -10.80 -6.76
C LEU A 134 -7.45 -9.97 -6.43
N PRO A 135 -7.94 -9.14 -7.35
CA PRO A 135 -9.06 -8.24 -7.06
C PRO A 135 -10.34 -9.04 -6.76
N PHE A 136 -11.04 -8.67 -5.70
CA PHE A 136 -12.34 -9.25 -5.38
C PHE A 136 -13.39 -8.79 -6.40
N PRO A 137 -14.08 -9.72 -7.08
CA PRO A 137 -15.22 -9.39 -7.93
C PRO A 137 -16.35 -8.75 -7.10
N ASP A 138 -17.09 -7.81 -7.66
CA ASP A 138 -18.15 -7.10 -6.92
C ASP A 138 -19.20 -8.05 -6.32
N ALA A 139 -19.56 -9.10 -7.07
CA ALA A 139 -20.49 -10.13 -6.61
C ALA A 139 -19.97 -10.89 -5.36
N MET A 140 -18.65 -11.00 -5.21
CA MET A 140 -18.03 -11.65 -4.06
C MET A 140 -18.01 -10.73 -2.84
N LEU A 141 -17.78 -9.42 -3.04
CA LEU A 141 -17.90 -8.45 -1.95
C LEU A 141 -19.33 -8.35 -1.42
N THR A 142 -20.33 -8.40 -2.31
CA THR A 142 -21.74 -8.47 -1.88
C THR A 142 -22.05 -9.77 -1.13
N GLN A 143 -21.41 -10.88 -1.52
CA GLN A 143 -21.54 -12.15 -0.80
C GLN A 143 -20.89 -12.06 0.59
N LEU A 144 -19.71 -11.45 0.70
CA LEU A 144 -19.03 -11.24 1.97
C LEU A 144 -19.88 -10.41 2.93
N ASP A 145 -20.48 -9.32 2.46
CA ASP A 145 -21.41 -8.51 3.26
C ASP A 145 -22.63 -9.30 3.73
N ALA A 146 -23.19 -10.16 2.87
CA ALA A 146 -24.34 -11.00 3.23
C ALA A 146 -23.97 -12.06 4.28
N GLU A 147 -22.78 -12.66 4.17
CA GLU A 147 -22.27 -13.65 5.14
C GLU A 147 -21.91 -12.99 6.48
N ALA A 148 -21.30 -11.80 6.47
CA ALA A 148 -21.05 -11.02 7.69
C ALA A 148 -22.36 -10.66 8.42
N LYS A 149 -23.38 -10.22 7.68
CA LYS A 149 -24.70 -9.94 8.25
C LYS A 149 -25.39 -11.20 8.78
N ALA A 150 -25.26 -12.33 8.07
CA ALA A 150 -25.82 -13.61 8.52
C ALA A 150 -25.13 -14.14 9.78
N ALA A 151 -23.83 -13.83 9.95
CA ALA A 151 -23.06 -14.10 11.16
C ALA A 151 -23.38 -13.15 12.33
N GLY A 152 -24.21 -12.12 12.12
CA GLY A 152 -24.54 -11.13 13.15
C GLY A 152 -23.41 -10.16 13.47
N LEU A 153 -22.42 -10.02 12.57
CA LEU A 153 -21.30 -9.10 12.75
C LEU A 153 -21.72 -7.68 12.36
N GLU A 154 -21.56 -6.71 13.27
CA GLU A 154 -21.85 -5.29 13.03
C GLU A 154 -20.70 -4.59 12.31
N LEU A 155 -20.37 -5.08 11.11
CA LEU A 155 -19.27 -4.55 10.28
C LEU A 155 -19.79 -3.67 9.15
N GLY A 156 -18.95 -2.75 8.68
CA GLY A 156 -19.25 -1.94 7.49
C GLY A 156 -19.37 -2.77 6.21
N SER A 157 -20.06 -2.25 5.21
CA SER A 157 -20.21 -2.94 3.92
C SER A 157 -18.99 -2.72 3.02
N VAL A 158 -18.28 -3.80 2.67
CA VAL A 158 -17.15 -3.75 1.73
C VAL A 158 -17.61 -3.44 0.30
N ALA A 159 -18.82 -3.85 -0.08
CA ALA A 159 -19.37 -3.56 -1.41
C ALA A 159 -19.70 -2.06 -1.56
N ALA A 160 -20.25 -1.44 -0.52
CA ALA A 160 -20.48 0.00 -0.48
C ALA A 160 -19.17 0.78 -0.44
N ALA A 161 -18.22 0.35 0.41
CA ALA A 161 -16.90 0.96 0.53
C ALA A 161 -16.16 1.02 -0.83
N LYS A 162 -16.27 -0.03 -1.66
CA LYS A 162 -15.65 -0.05 -3.00
C LYS A 162 -16.18 1.02 -3.95
N GLN A 163 -17.42 1.48 -3.77
CA GLN A 163 -17.98 2.55 -4.59
C GLN A 163 -17.35 3.92 -4.27
N ASP A 164 -16.91 4.10 -3.02
CA ASP A 164 -16.23 5.32 -2.57
C ASP A 164 -14.70 5.22 -2.70
N LYS A 165 -14.24 4.78 -3.88
CA LYS A 165 -12.81 4.55 -4.14
C LYS A 165 -11.96 5.81 -3.92
N ALA A 166 -12.51 6.99 -4.20
CA ALA A 166 -11.81 8.25 -4.07
C ALA A 166 -11.44 8.56 -2.60
N ALA A 167 -12.35 8.32 -1.66
CA ALA A 167 -12.07 8.51 -0.24
C ALA A 167 -10.97 7.56 0.25
N PHE A 168 -11.02 6.28 -0.16
CA PHE A 168 -9.98 5.31 0.21
C PHE A 168 -8.62 5.61 -0.43
N GLU A 169 -8.59 6.16 -1.65
CA GLU A 169 -7.33 6.62 -2.26
C GLU A 169 -6.73 7.79 -1.47
N GLN A 170 -7.54 8.75 -1.00
CA GLN A 170 -7.06 9.84 -0.15
C GLN A 170 -6.55 9.34 1.21
N LEU A 171 -7.28 8.43 1.85
CA LEU A 171 -6.86 7.80 3.10
C LEU A 171 -5.54 7.05 2.93
N LYS A 172 -5.38 6.33 1.81
CA LYS A 172 -4.13 5.65 1.48
C LYS A 172 -2.97 6.64 1.33
N ILE A 173 -3.17 7.74 0.60
CA ILE A 173 -2.14 8.78 0.45
C ILE A 173 -1.76 9.35 1.82
N LYS A 174 -2.74 9.64 2.69
CA LYS A 174 -2.48 10.12 4.06
C LYS A 174 -1.65 9.10 4.85
N ARG A 175 -2.05 7.83 4.85
CA ARG A 175 -1.35 6.75 5.56
C ARG A 175 0.08 6.56 5.04
N ASP A 176 0.26 6.52 3.73
CA ASP A 176 1.57 6.33 3.11
C ASP A 176 2.48 7.53 3.41
N GLY A 177 1.91 8.75 3.50
CA GLY A 177 2.61 9.95 3.96
C GLY A 177 3.04 9.89 5.43
N LEU A 178 2.15 9.42 6.33
CA LEU A 178 2.49 9.23 7.74
C LEU A 178 3.59 8.19 7.95
N LEU A 179 3.53 7.09 7.20
CA LEU A 179 4.58 6.08 7.19
C LEU A 179 5.92 6.65 6.67
N GLY A 180 5.88 7.58 5.71
CA GLY A 180 7.06 8.30 5.25
C GLY A 180 7.68 9.15 6.37
N LEU A 181 6.85 9.93 7.08
CA LEU A 181 7.30 10.74 8.22
C LEU A 181 7.89 9.89 9.35
N GLU A 182 7.25 8.76 9.68
CA GLU A 182 7.74 7.82 10.69
C GLU A 182 9.13 7.27 10.33
N ARG A 183 9.36 6.90 9.07
CA ARG A 183 10.67 6.44 8.59
C ARG A 183 11.74 7.51 8.70
N CYS A 184 11.46 8.73 8.24
CA CYS A 184 12.41 9.84 8.36
C CYS A 184 12.72 10.15 9.82
N ALA A 185 11.72 10.13 10.72
CA ALA A 185 11.96 10.29 12.14
C ALA A 185 12.83 9.16 12.71
N GLY A 186 12.59 7.92 12.29
CA GLY A 186 13.40 6.75 12.69
C GLY A 186 14.85 6.81 12.21
N GLU A 187 15.10 7.39 11.04
CA GLU A 187 16.47 7.68 10.56
C GLU A 187 17.18 8.65 11.51
N VAL A 188 16.52 9.74 11.90
CA VAL A 188 17.09 10.70 12.86
C VAL A 188 17.30 10.07 14.25
N VAL A 189 16.42 9.15 14.67
CA VAL A 189 16.63 8.38 15.92
C VAL A 189 17.85 7.46 15.82
N THR A 190 18.13 6.93 14.62
CA THR A 190 19.36 6.16 14.39
C THR A 190 20.59 7.05 14.53
N GLU A 191 20.56 8.27 13.99
CA GLU A 191 21.64 9.25 14.19
C GLU A 191 21.83 9.62 15.66
N MET A 192 20.74 9.75 16.45
CA MET A 192 20.86 9.95 17.91
C MET A 192 21.61 8.80 18.57
N LEU A 193 21.33 7.55 18.16
CA LEU A 193 22.01 6.38 18.70
C LEU A 193 23.49 6.35 18.33
N GLU A 194 23.83 6.68 17.08
CA GLU A 194 25.23 6.80 16.63
C GLU A 194 26.00 7.83 17.47
N VAL A 195 25.40 8.99 17.75
CA VAL A 195 26.04 10.00 18.61
C VAL A 195 26.23 9.52 20.05
N ILE A 196 25.28 8.73 20.59
CA ILE A 196 25.42 8.16 21.93
C ILE A 196 26.57 7.14 21.99
N GLU A 197 26.73 6.32 20.95
CA GLU A 197 27.69 5.21 20.95
C GLU A 197 29.11 5.62 20.52
N ASP A 198 29.25 6.57 19.57
CA ASP A 198 30.52 6.82 18.86
C ASP A 198 31.14 8.20 19.10
N ASP A 199 30.36 9.23 19.44
CA ASP A 199 30.85 10.61 19.52
C ASP A 199 31.37 10.95 20.94
N ASP A 200 32.36 11.86 21.02
CA ASP A 200 32.77 12.44 22.29
C ASP A 200 31.69 13.38 22.85
N GLY A 201 31.71 13.60 24.17
CA GLY A 201 30.65 14.35 24.85
C GLY A 201 30.42 15.76 24.29
N GLU A 202 31.47 16.53 23.99
CA GLU A 202 31.30 17.94 23.57
C GLU A 202 30.88 18.04 22.10
N GLU A 203 31.51 17.28 21.20
CA GLU A 203 31.15 17.24 19.78
C GLU A 203 29.74 16.64 19.58
N GLY A 204 29.44 15.57 20.32
CA GLY A 204 28.13 14.92 20.32
C GLY A 204 27.01 15.81 20.83
N GLU A 205 27.19 16.52 21.95
CA GLU A 205 26.20 17.49 22.45
C GLU A 205 25.91 18.59 21.41
N MET A 206 26.96 19.14 20.79
CA MET A 206 26.83 20.18 19.77
C MET A 206 26.02 19.68 18.57
N ARG A 207 26.33 18.48 18.07
CA ARG A 207 25.62 17.85 16.95
C ARG A 207 24.17 17.55 17.29
N LEU A 208 23.89 17.03 18.49
CA LEU A 208 22.53 16.78 18.97
C LEU A 208 21.69 18.05 18.97
N VAL A 209 22.20 19.13 19.57
CA VAL A 209 21.44 20.37 19.76
C VAL A 209 21.27 21.14 18.45
N MET A 210 22.30 21.18 17.60
CA MET A 210 22.29 22.02 16.39
C MET A 210 21.59 21.36 15.20
N GLU A 211 21.62 20.03 15.09
CA GLU A 211 21.18 19.32 13.89
C GLU A 211 20.10 18.28 14.19
N ILE A 212 20.37 17.33 15.09
CA ILE A 212 19.55 16.13 15.24
C ILE A 212 18.24 16.41 15.98
N PHE A 213 18.29 17.10 17.13
CA PHE A 213 17.10 17.43 17.92
C PHE A 213 16.09 18.30 17.17
N PRO A 214 16.49 19.40 16.49
CA PRO A 214 15.55 20.19 15.71
C PRO A 214 14.87 19.37 14.60
N ASN A 215 15.63 18.53 13.89
CA ASN A 215 15.10 17.70 12.81
C ASN A 215 14.06 16.69 13.31
N PHE A 216 14.38 15.99 14.41
CA PHE A 216 13.43 15.05 15.01
C PHE A 216 12.18 15.75 15.53
N ALA A 217 12.34 16.89 16.21
CA ALA A 217 11.22 17.63 16.77
C ALA A 217 10.23 18.07 15.69
N ASP A 218 10.71 18.53 14.54
CA ASP A 218 9.86 18.91 13.41
C ASP A 218 9.12 17.70 12.83
N LEU A 219 9.84 16.62 12.49
CA LEU A 219 9.24 15.40 11.92
C LEU A 219 8.20 14.78 12.87
N TYR A 220 8.53 14.67 14.16
CA TYR A 220 7.62 14.13 15.15
C TYR A 220 6.41 15.03 15.40
N SER A 221 6.58 16.35 15.37
CA SER A 221 5.48 17.31 15.45
C SER A 221 4.51 17.13 14.28
N GLN A 222 5.03 17.02 13.05
CA GLN A 222 4.21 16.76 11.86
C GLN A 222 3.44 15.44 11.98
N LEU A 223 4.08 14.37 12.49
CA LEU A 223 3.44 13.09 12.74
C LEU A 223 2.29 13.23 13.76
N LYS A 224 2.57 13.86 14.91
CA LYS A 224 1.60 14.09 16.00
C LYS A 224 0.41 14.95 15.57
N MET A 225 0.64 15.96 14.72
CA MET A 225 -0.43 16.82 14.18
C MET A 225 -1.39 16.08 13.26
N ASN A 226 -0.92 15.05 12.54
CA ASN A 226 -1.73 14.29 11.60
C ASN A 226 -2.43 13.08 12.22
N ASP A 227 -1.76 12.44 13.19
CA ASP A 227 -2.27 11.33 13.99
C ASP A 227 -1.50 11.20 15.31
N ALA A 228 -2.07 11.74 16.39
CA ALA A 228 -1.44 11.75 17.71
C ALA A 228 -1.31 10.35 18.33
N ALA A 229 -2.25 9.45 18.05
CA ALA A 229 -2.24 8.10 18.60
C ALA A 229 -1.14 7.26 17.93
N TYR A 230 -1.03 7.35 16.60
CA TYR A 230 0.03 6.72 15.85
C TYR A 230 1.41 7.30 16.22
N ALA A 231 1.52 8.62 16.38
CA ALA A 231 2.77 9.27 16.82
C ALA A 231 3.22 8.76 18.20
N ALA A 232 2.31 8.63 19.17
CA ALA A 232 2.62 8.10 20.49
C ALA A 232 3.11 6.64 20.43
N GLN A 233 2.54 5.82 19.53
CA GLN A 233 3.03 4.46 19.30
C GLN A 233 4.44 4.46 18.69
N CYS A 234 4.70 5.31 17.69
CA CYS A 234 6.02 5.42 17.08
C CYS A 234 7.07 5.89 18.09
N HIS A 235 6.73 6.88 18.92
CA HIS A 235 7.61 7.38 19.98
C HIS A 235 8.02 6.29 20.96
N LYS A 236 7.06 5.45 21.37
CA LYS A 236 7.37 4.29 22.21
C LYS A 236 8.41 3.39 21.56
N HIS A 237 8.25 3.06 20.28
CA HIS A 237 9.22 2.23 19.56
C HIS A 237 10.58 2.93 19.42
N PHE A 238 10.63 4.23 19.18
CA PHE A 238 11.87 5.00 19.12
C PHE A 238 12.63 4.97 20.45
N VAL A 239 11.93 5.15 21.57
CA VAL A 239 12.53 5.07 22.90
C VAL A 239 13.00 3.65 23.23
N GLU A 240 12.20 2.62 22.91
CA GLU A 240 12.62 1.22 23.07
C GLU A 240 13.85 0.88 22.22
N TYR A 241 13.94 1.43 21.00
CA TYR A 241 15.09 1.27 20.14
C TYR A 241 16.35 1.92 20.73
N LEU A 242 16.23 3.17 21.20
CA LEU A 242 17.34 3.88 21.86
C LEU A 242 17.78 3.20 23.16
N GLN A 243 16.88 2.53 23.88
CA GLN A 243 17.23 1.78 25.09
C GLN A 243 18.02 0.50 24.80
N GLY A 244 17.77 -0.11 23.64
CA GLY A 244 18.28 -1.44 23.31
C GLY A 244 17.60 -2.54 24.14
N PRO A 245 17.83 -3.81 23.78
CA PRO A 245 17.27 -4.95 24.51
C PRO A 245 17.87 -5.07 25.92
N PRO A 246 17.16 -5.65 26.91
CA PRO A 246 17.66 -5.81 28.29
C PRO A 246 19.00 -6.57 28.39
N ASN A 247 19.28 -7.43 27.42
CA ASN A 247 20.46 -8.29 27.39
C ASN A 247 21.68 -7.57 26.81
N ARG A 248 21.45 -6.48 26.06
CA ARG A 248 22.45 -5.67 25.38
C ARG A 248 21.91 -4.23 25.31
N PRO A 249 21.91 -3.51 26.44
CA PRO A 249 21.50 -2.12 26.45
C PRO A 249 22.46 -1.28 25.61
N THR A 250 22.00 -0.10 25.22
CA THR A 250 22.83 0.91 24.55
C THR A 250 24.03 1.28 25.42
N ILE A 251 25.20 1.38 24.79
CA ILE A 251 26.45 1.75 25.45
C ILE A 251 26.58 3.26 25.35
N ASP A 252 26.87 3.92 26.47
CA ASP A 252 27.05 5.37 26.55
C ASP A 252 28.35 5.68 27.28
N GLU A 253 29.42 5.94 26.51
CA GLU A 253 30.72 6.29 27.07
C GLU A 253 30.82 7.78 27.42
N SER A 254 30.03 8.62 26.73
CA SER A 254 30.10 10.09 26.76
C SER A 254 29.08 10.74 27.70
N GLY A 255 28.10 9.99 28.22
CA GLY A 255 27.05 10.48 29.11
C GLY A 255 25.87 11.15 28.39
N LEU A 256 25.75 10.97 27.07
CA LEU A 256 24.77 11.64 26.21
C LEU A 256 23.39 10.98 26.23
N TYR A 257 23.32 9.73 26.67
CA TYR A 257 22.11 8.92 26.62
C TYR A 257 20.94 9.56 27.35
N HIS A 258 21.18 10.07 28.56
CA HIS A 258 20.16 10.72 29.37
C HIS A 258 19.65 12.02 28.74
N ILE A 259 20.53 12.79 28.09
CA ILE A 259 20.18 14.02 27.39
C ILE A 259 19.21 13.71 26.25
N VAL A 260 19.49 12.66 25.47
CA VAL A 260 18.62 12.21 24.37
C VAL A 260 17.27 11.73 24.90
N LEU A 261 17.23 10.91 25.95
CA LEU A 261 15.96 10.43 26.51
C LEU A 261 15.11 11.56 27.10
N ASP A 262 15.73 12.53 27.77
CA ASP A 262 15.04 13.69 28.31
C ASP A 262 14.45 14.55 27.18
N PHE A 263 15.21 14.76 26.11
CA PHE A 263 14.70 15.42 24.90
C PHE A 263 13.51 14.65 24.30
N MET A 264 13.61 13.34 24.16
CA MET A 264 12.52 12.50 23.63
C MET A 264 11.25 12.63 24.48
N ALA A 265 11.39 12.62 25.82
CA ALA A 265 10.26 12.80 26.73
C ALA A 265 9.64 14.20 26.61
N GLN A 266 10.46 15.25 26.50
CA GLN A 266 10.00 16.62 26.29
C GLN A 266 9.26 16.79 24.96
N THR A 267 9.77 16.22 23.87
CA THR A 267 9.14 16.30 22.55
C THR A 267 7.78 15.55 22.52
N ALA A 268 7.66 14.45 23.27
CA ALA A 268 6.38 13.76 23.43
C ALA A 268 5.36 14.57 24.25
N ALA A 269 5.79 15.14 25.38
CA ALA A 269 4.96 15.92 26.29
C ALA A 269 4.60 17.31 25.75
N GLY A 270 5.47 17.89 24.91
CA GLY A 270 5.38 19.25 24.41
C GLY A 270 4.11 19.50 23.59
N PRO A 271 3.57 20.74 23.60
CA PRO A 271 2.56 21.16 22.63
C PRO A 271 3.12 21.00 21.22
N SER A 272 2.27 20.66 20.25
CA SER A 272 2.61 20.75 18.82
C SER A 272 2.84 22.22 18.46
N HIS A 273 4.06 22.72 18.71
CA HIS A 273 4.41 24.11 18.48
C HIS A 273 4.63 24.34 16.98
N HIS A 274 3.62 24.86 16.29
CA HIS A 274 3.88 25.80 15.21
C HIS A 274 4.02 27.19 15.83
N ARG A 275 5.24 27.76 15.81
CA ARG A 275 5.34 29.20 15.55
C ARG A 275 5.14 29.36 14.04
N PRO A 276 4.02 29.92 13.56
CA PRO A 276 4.00 30.42 12.20
C PRO A 276 5.01 31.58 12.17
N TYR A 277 6.08 31.43 11.39
CA TYR A 277 6.86 32.59 10.99
C TYR A 277 5.91 33.49 10.19
N ALA A 278 5.57 34.63 10.80
CA ALA A 278 4.92 35.77 10.16
C ALA A 278 5.97 36.64 9.47
#